data_AF-A0A2S4ZB09-F1
#
_entry.id   AF-A0A2S4ZB09-F1
#
_cell.length_a   1.000
_cell.length_b   1.000
_cell.length_c   1.000
_cell.angle_alpha   90.00
_cell.angle_beta   90.00
_cell.angle_gamma   90.00
#
_symmetry.space_group_name_H-M   'P 1'
#
loop_
_entity.id
_entity.type
_entity.pdbx_description
1 polymer ?
#
loop_
_entity_poly.entity_id
_entity_poly.type
_entity_poly.pdbx_seq_one_letter_code
_entity_poly.pdbx_strand_id
1 'polypeptide(L)' 'MTSCPTEDPLICLCARVPESAVLSAKTAGIRDIPSLREATGANTGCGDCLTDLEELLA' A
#
# COMPACT_ATOMS: atom_id res chain seq x y z
N MET A 1 -23.48 -12.30 15.96
CA MET A 1 -23.54 -11.27 14.91
C MET A 1 -22.13 -10.71 14.77
N THR A 2 -21.27 -11.48 14.09
CA THR A 2 -20.59 -11.11 12.83
C THR A 2 -19.44 -10.15 13.11
N SER A 3 -18.14 -10.38 12.86
CA SER A 3 -17.29 -11.44 12.31
C SER A 3 -15.86 -10.99 12.67
N CYS A 4 -14.86 -11.87 12.60
CA CYS A 4 -13.45 -11.47 12.65
C CYS A 4 -13.18 -10.34 11.63
N PRO A 5 -12.72 -9.15 12.02
CA PRO A 5 -12.26 -8.20 11.04
C PRO A 5 -10.89 -8.68 10.57
N THR A 6 -10.87 -9.30 9.40
CA THR A 6 -9.73 -9.21 8.50
C THR A 6 -9.71 -7.76 8.01
N GLU A 7 -9.33 -6.83 8.89
CA GLU A 7 -9.19 -5.42 8.54
C GLU A 7 -7.91 -5.29 7.71
N ASP A 8 -8.08 -5.08 6.41
CA ASP A 8 -7.01 -4.71 5.49
C ASP A 8 -7.01 -3.18 5.38
N PRO A 9 -6.25 -2.47 6.22
CA PRO A 9 -6.32 -1.01 6.28
C PRO A 9 -5.87 -0.40 4.95
N LEU A 10 -6.51 0.69 4.55
CA LEU A 10 -6.14 1.43 3.35
C LEU A 10 -4.93 2.31 3.67
N ILE A 11 -3.79 1.99 3.07
CA ILE A 11 -2.56 2.79 3.14
C ILE A 11 -2.69 4.05 2.28
N CYS A 12 -3.25 3.93 1.07
CA CYS A 12 -3.51 5.09 0.22
C CYS A 12 -5.00 5.29 0.02
N LEU A 13 -5.58 6.32 0.64
CA LEU A 13 -7.00 6.64 0.48
C LEU A 13 -7.33 7.17 -0.93
N CYS A 14 -6.42 7.92 -1.56
CA CYS A 14 -6.62 8.47 -2.91
C CYS A 14 -6.80 7.37 -3.96
N ALA A 15 -5.91 6.38 -3.95
CA ALA A 15 -5.92 5.27 -4.88
C ALA A 15 -6.63 4.03 -4.32
N ARG A 16 -7.18 4.12 -3.11
CA ARG A 16 -7.79 3.00 -2.35
C ARG A 16 -6.89 1.77 -2.32
N VAL A 17 -5.60 1.97 -2.03
CA VAL A 17 -4.63 0.88 -1.95
C VAL A 17 -4.60 0.33 -0.53
N PRO A 18 -4.91 -0.96 -0.35
CA PRO A 18 -4.86 -1.62 0.95
C PRO A 18 -3.43 -2.10 1.29
N GLU A 19 -3.15 -2.33 2.57
CA GLU A 19 -1.83 -2.78 3.05
C GLU A 19 -1.41 -4.10 2.38
N SER A 20 -2.33 -5.04 2.22
CA SER A 20 -2.07 -6.31 1.51
C SER A 20 -1.57 -6.11 0.09
N ALA A 21 -1.99 -5.07 -0.62
CA ALA A 21 -1.51 -4.78 -1.97
C ALA A 21 -0.04 -4.34 -1.95
N VAL A 22 0.36 -3.56 -0.94
CA VAL A 22 1.76 -3.15 -0.73
C VAL A 22 2.64 -4.35 -0.38
N LEU A 23 2.17 -5.21 0.52
CA LEU A 23 2.87 -6.45 0.90
C LEU A 23 2.96 -7.44 -0.28
N SER A 24 1.92 -7.52 -1.10
CA SER A 24 1.91 -8.33 -2.33
C SER A 24 2.94 -7.80 -3.35
N ALA A 25 3.04 -6.48 -3.49
CA ALA A 25 4.08 -5.86 -4.32
C ALA A 25 5.49 -6.15 -3.77
N LYS A 26 5.69 -6.04 -2.45
CA LYS A 26 6.96 -6.37 -1.78
C LYS A 26 7.37 -7.82 -2.03
N THR A 27 6.43 -8.76 -1.90
CA THR A 27 6.68 -10.19 -2.17
C THR A 27 6.91 -10.50 -3.65
N ALA A 28 6.36 -9.70 -4.56
CA ALA A 28 6.68 -9.75 -6.00
C ALA A 28 8.08 -9.20 -6.33
N GLY A 29 8.81 -8.64 -5.35
CA GLY A 29 10.18 -8.15 -5.51
C GLY A 29 10.31 -6.64 -5.68
N ILE A 30 9.20 -5.89 -5.61
CA ILE A 30 9.22 -4.42 -5.64
C ILE A 30 9.75 -3.90 -4.31
N ARG A 31 10.86 -3.16 -4.35
CA ARG A 31 11.50 -2.57 -3.15
C ARG A 31 11.70 -1.07 -3.24
N ASP A 32 11.11 -0.46 -4.25
CA ASP A 32 11.29 0.95 -4.56
C ASP A 32 9.92 1.61 -4.77
N ILE A 33 9.80 2.83 -4.23
CA ILE A 33 8.58 3.62 -4.30
C ILE A 33 8.13 3.89 -5.76
N PRO A 34 9.02 4.18 -6.73
CA PRO A 34 8.62 4.34 -8.13
C PRO A 34 7.93 3.10 -8.71
N SER A 35 8.50 1.91 -8.57
CA SER A 35 7.88 0.67 -9.07
C SER A 35 6.60 0.34 -8.29
N LEU A 36 6.55 0.66 -6.99
CA LEU A 36 5.34 0.47 -6.20
C LEU A 36 4.20 1.39 -6.68
N ARG A 37 4.50 2.64 -7.05
CA ARG A 37 3.54 3.57 -7.66
C ARG A 37 3.02 3.05 -8.99
N GLU A 38 3.88 2.50 -9.84
CA GLU A 38 3.45 1.92 -11.12
C GLU A 38 2.57 0.66 -10.92
N ALA A 39 2.91 -0.18 -9.94
CA ALA A 39 2.18 -1.42 -9.69
C ALA A 39 0.84 -1.22 -8.98
N THR A 40 0.78 -0.31 -7.99
CA THR A 40 -0.38 -0.15 -7.09
C THR A 40 -1.14 1.15 -7.30
N GLY A 41 -0.53 2.16 -7.93
CA GLY A 41 -1.08 3.52 -8.00
C GLY A 41 -1.01 4.30 -6.68
N ALA A 42 -0.49 3.70 -5.60
CA ALA A 42 -0.30 4.40 -4.33
C ALA A 42 0.63 5.60 -4.52
N ASN A 43 0.45 6.67 -3.74
CA ASN A 43 1.31 7.86 -3.77
C ASN A 43 1.37 8.63 -5.12
N THR A 44 0.32 8.55 -5.94
CA THR A 44 0.19 9.35 -7.19
C THR A 44 -0.73 10.57 -7.03
N GLY A 45 -1.37 10.72 -5.86
CA GLY A 45 -2.30 11.81 -5.53
C GLY A 45 -1.72 12.82 -4.53
N CYS A 46 -2.23 12.82 -3.30
CA CYS A 46 -1.85 13.80 -2.26
C CYS A 46 -0.43 13.61 -1.70
N GLY A 47 0.07 12.37 -1.71
CA GLY A 47 1.41 12.03 -1.21
C GLY A 47 1.48 11.66 0.28
N ASP A 48 0.40 11.83 1.07
CA ASP A 48 0.40 11.56 2.53
C ASP A 48 0.87 10.16 2.91
N CYS A 49 0.47 9.15 2.13
CA CYS A 49 0.85 7.75 2.34
C CYS A 49 2.34 7.42 2.08
N LEU A 50 3.19 8.41 1.75
CA LEU A 50 4.59 8.15 1.38
C LEU A 50 5.35 7.48 2.52
N THR A 51 5.25 8.05 3.71
CA THR A 51 5.94 7.56 4.91
C THR A 51 5.53 6.12 5.22
N ASP A 52 4.22 5.83 5.18
CA ASP A 52 3.71 4.47 5.43
C ASP A 52 4.24 3.45 4.40
N LEU A 53 4.32 3.85 3.13
CA LEU A 53 4.86 2.99 2.07
C LEU A 53 6.37 2.74 2.27
N GLU A 54 7.14 3.75 2.69
CA GLU A 54 8.56 3.60 3.00
C GLU A 54 8.77 2.67 4.21
N GLU A 55 7.95 2.79 5.25
CA GLU A 55 7.99 1.90 6.42
C GLU A 55 7.61 0.46 6.05
N LEU A 56 6.62 0.25 5.18
CA LEU A 56 6.23 -1.07 4.70
C LEU A 56 7.28 -1.70 3.77
N LEU A 57 8.02 -0.90 3.01
CA LEU A 57 9.07 -1.37 2.11
C LEU A 57 10.43 -1.62 2.79
N ALA A 58 10.69 -1.00 3.95
CA ALA A 58 11.89 -1.24 4.77
C ALA A 58 12.07 -2.73 5.14
#